data_AF-A0A925KJX9-F1
#
_entry.id   AF-A0A925KJX9-F1
#
_cell.length_a   1.000
_cell.length_b   1.000
_cell.length_c   1.000
_cell.angle_alpha   90.00
_cell.angle_beta   90.00
_cell.angle_gamma   90.00
#
_symmetry.space_group_name_H-M   'P 1'
#
loop_
_entity.id
_entity.type
_entity.pdbx_description
1 polymer ?
#
loop_
_entity_poly.entity_id
_entity_poly.type
_entity_poly.pdbx_seq_one_letter_code
_entity_poly.pdbx_strand_id
1 'polypeptide(L)'
;RIGDESWICPQTRIGDNVQIGNGVLVDWFVRVGNHVKIGNGATIKQGAKIGSRVKIGNNARIGDNVTIGDNVTIETGARIDHSVEAIDNVRYRINPIGWFRIWRRA
;
A
#
# COMPACT_ATOMS: atom_id res chain seq x y z
N ARG A 1 -4.70 -1.46 -14.66
CA ARG A 1 -5.02 -0.07 -15.08
C ARG A 1 -4.15 0.88 -14.27
N ILE A 2 -3.55 1.87 -14.92
CA ILE A 2 -2.78 2.93 -14.26
C ILE A 2 -3.51 4.25 -14.54
N GLY A 3 -3.71 5.06 -13.49
CA GLY A 3 -4.36 6.36 -13.59
C GLY A 3 -3.38 7.44 -14.03
N ASP A 4 -3.93 8.60 -14.40
CA ASP A 4 -3.17 9.72 -14.93
C ASP A 4 -2.20 10.28 -13.88
N GLU A 5 -1.13 10.92 -14.34
CA GLU A 5 -0.12 11.58 -13.48
C GLU A 5 0.53 10.64 -12.45
N SER A 6 0.53 9.33 -12.73
CA SER A 6 1.19 8.35 -11.88
C SER A 6 2.63 8.12 -12.31
N TRP A 7 3.53 8.03 -11.35
CA TRP A 7 4.94 7.73 -11.57
C TRP A 7 5.28 6.37 -10.97
N ILE A 8 5.78 5.47 -11.82
CA ILE A 8 6.22 4.14 -11.42
C ILE A 8 7.70 4.04 -11.77
N CYS A 9 8.54 4.01 -10.74
CA CYS A 9 9.98 3.94 -10.91
C CYS A 9 10.41 2.58 -11.49
N PRO A 10 11.53 2.54 -12.24
CA PRO A 10 12.11 1.29 -12.74
C PRO A 10 12.39 0.27 -11.64
N GLN A 11 12.54 -1.00 -12.02
CA GLN A 11 12.78 -2.13 -11.11
C GLN A 11 11.61 -2.45 -10.15
N THR A 12 10.49 -1.74 -10.29
CA THR A 12 9.22 -2.10 -9.66
C THR A 12 8.60 -3.30 -10.37
N ARG A 13 8.01 -4.22 -9.60
CA ARG A 13 7.25 -5.35 -10.11
C ARG A 13 5.78 -5.17 -9.75
N ILE A 14 4.90 -5.21 -10.74
CA ILE A 14 3.46 -5.10 -10.56
C ILE A 14 2.82 -6.41 -11.01
N GLY A 15 2.05 -7.02 -10.12
CA GLY A 15 1.31 -8.25 -10.38
C GLY A 15 0.08 -8.03 -11.28
N ASP A 16 -0.68 -9.11 -11.44
CA ASP A 16 -1.85 -9.13 -12.30
C ASP A 16 -3.04 -8.42 -11.66
N ASN A 17 -3.91 -7.86 -12.51
CA ASN A 17 -5.16 -7.23 -12.08
C ASN A 17 -4.99 -6.08 -11.07
N VAL A 18 -3.84 -5.40 -11.10
CA VAL A 18 -3.59 -4.23 -10.27
C VAL A 18 -4.27 -2.99 -10.84
N GLN A 19 -4.90 -2.23 -9.95
CA GLN A 19 -5.55 -0.96 -10.23
C GLN A 19 -4.81 0.14 -9.49
N ILE A 20 -4.26 1.09 -10.24
CA ILE A 20 -3.55 2.25 -9.70
C ILE A 20 -4.38 3.49 -10.04
N GLY A 21 -4.69 4.29 -9.01
CA GLY A 21 -5.40 5.56 -9.13
C GLY A 21 -4.54 6.65 -9.79
N ASN A 22 -5.04 7.89 -9.75
CA ASN A 22 -4.35 9.05 -10.31
C ASN A 22 -3.34 9.63 -9.30
N GLY A 23 -2.26 10.22 -9.80
CA GLY A 23 -1.25 10.89 -8.97
C GLY A 23 -0.53 9.94 -8.00
N VAL A 24 -0.42 8.64 -8.34
CA VAL A 24 0.24 7.66 -7.48
C VAL A 24 1.74 7.67 -7.73
N LEU A 25 2.52 7.66 -6.66
CA LEU A 25 3.96 7.47 -6.72
C LEU A 25 4.33 6.07 -6.23
N VAL A 26 4.96 5.28 -7.10
CA VAL A 26 5.54 3.98 -6.77
C VAL A 26 7.06 4.06 -6.98
N ASP A 27 7.79 3.97 -5.88
CA ASP A 27 9.22 4.21 -5.80
C ASP A 27 10.06 2.98 -6.23
N TRP A 28 11.39 3.09 -6.26
CA TRP A 28 12.26 2.01 -6.75
C TRP A 28 12.13 0.70 -5.96
N PHE A 29 12.29 -0.43 -6.66
CA PHE A 29 12.31 -1.79 -6.09
C PHE A 29 11.03 -2.24 -5.36
N VAL A 30 9.92 -1.53 -5.57
CA VAL A 30 8.63 -1.93 -5.00
C VAL A 30 8.14 -3.23 -5.63
N ARG A 31 7.51 -4.09 -4.83
CA ARG A 31 6.83 -5.30 -5.31
C ARG A 31 5.36 -5.21 -4.96
N VAL A 32 4.48 -5.33 -5.95
CA VAL A 32 3.02 -5.34 -5.78
C VAL A 32 2.48 -6.68 -6.22
N GLY A 33 1.72 -7.35 -5.34
CA GLY A 33 1.05 -8.61 -5.60
C GLY A 33 -0.16 -8.46 -6.53
N ASN A 34 -0.94 -9.54 -6.64
CA ASN A 34 -2.06 -9.61 -7.57
C ASN A 34 -3.33 -8.99 -6.97
N HIS A 35 -4.23 -8.48 -7.80
CA HIS A 35 -5.53 -7.92 -7.41
C HIS A 35 -5.44 -6.78 -6.38
N VAL A 36 -4.36 -6.00 -6.42
CA VAL A 36 -4.16 -4.84 -5.54
C VAL A 36 -4.90 -3.63 -6.09
N LYS A 37 -5.47 -2.82 -5.19
CA LYS A 37 -6.05 -1.52 -5.52
C LYS A 37 -5.30 -0.42 -4.77
N ILE A 38 -4.76 0.54 -5.51
CA ILE A 38 -4.05 1.70 -4.97
C ILE A 38 -4.87 2.95 -5.26
N GLY A 39 -5.30 3.64 -4.21
CA GLY A 39 -6.08 4.87 -4.29
C GLY A 39 -5.29 6.07 -4.80
N ASN A 40 -6.02 7.12 -5.16
CA ASN A 40 -5.45 8.35 -5.72
C ASN A 40 -4.50 9.04 -4.73
N GLY A 41 -3.41 9.62 -5.23
CA GLY A 41 -2.43 10.35 -4.42
C GLY A 41 -1.66 9.48 -3.42
N ALA A 42 -1.79 8.15 -3.49
CA ALA A 42 -1.04 7.26 -2.63
C ALA A 42 0.45 7.27 -2.98
N THR A 43 1.30 7.04 -1.98
CA THR A 43 2.75 6.94 -2.14
C THR A 43 3.24 5.62 -1.59
N ILE A 44 3.97 4.87 -2.40
CA ILE A 44 4.61 3.61 -2.01
C ILE A 44 6.12 3.78 -2.16
N LYS A 45 6.82 3.79 -1.04
CA LYS A 45 8.25 4.10 -0.95
C LYS A 45 9.16 2.91 -1.22
N GLN A 46 10.47 3.19 -1.28
CA GLN A 46 11.46 2.31 -1.86
C GLN A 46 11.48 0.94 -1.17
N GLY A 47 11.55 -0.13 -1.96
CA GLY A 47 11.68 -1.50 -1.45
C GLY A 47 10.43 -2.05 -0.73
N ALA A 48 9.32 -1.32 -0.71
CA ALA A 48 8.08 -1.81 -0.11
C ALA A 48 7.54 -3.06 -0.83
N LYS A 49 7.00 -3.99 -0.05
CA LYS A 49 6.40 -5.24 -0.54
C LYS A 49 4.92 -5.23 -0.20
N ILE A 50 4.07 -5.25 -1.22
CA ILE A 50 2.62 -5.28 -1.09
C ILE A 50 2.14 -6.66 -1.52
N GLY A 51 1.46 -7.37 -0.61
CA GLY A 51 0.84 -8.66 -0.86
C GLY A 51 -0.31 -8.60 -1.86
N SER A 52 -0.95 -9.73 -2.09
CA SER A 52 -2.11 -9.85 -2.96
C SER A 52 -3.41 -9.45 -2.27
N ARG A 53 -4.39 -9.00 -3.06
CA ARG A 53 -5.72 -8.57 -2.59
C ARG A 53 -5.68 -7.41 -1.59
N VAL A 54 -4.61 -6.61 -1.62
CA VAL A 54 -4.47 -5.43 -0.76
C VAL A 54 -5.27 -4.25 -1.31
N LYS A 55 -5.88 -3.47 -0.42
CA LYS A 55 -6.53 -2.20 -0.74
C LYS A 55 -5.83 -1.06 -0.03
N ILE A 56 -5.20 -0.17 -0.79
CA ILE A 56 -4.56 1.05 -0.30
C ILE A 56 -5.49 2.23 -0.59
N GLY A 57 -5.89 2.94 0.46
CA GLY A 57 -6.78 4.11 0.37
C GLY A 57 -6.11 5.32 -0.28
N ASN A 58 -6.93 6.34 -0.59
CA ASN A 58 -6.44 7.58 -1.18
C ASN A 58 -5.48 8.29 -0.22
N ASN A 59 -4.44 8.95 -0.74
CA ASN A 59 -3.44 9.70 0.02
C ASN A 59 -2.72 8.88 1.10
N ALA A 60 -2.81 7.54 1.07
CA ALA A 60 -2.10 6.67 1.99
C ALA A 60 -0.60 6.67 1.65
N ARG A 61 0.24 6.49 2.67
CA ARG A 61 1.70 6.45 2.53
C ARG A 61 2.23 5.15 3.10
N ILE A 62 2.97 4.42 2.28
CA ILE A 62 3.70 3.22 2.66
C ILE A 62 5.19 3.59 2.65
N GLY A 63 5.84 3.47 3.80
CA GLY A 63 7.25 3.83 4.02
C GLY A 63 8.24 2.84 3.42
N ASP A 64 9.52 3.18 3.49
CA ASP A 64 10.58 2.37 2.87
C ASP A 64 10.69 1.00 3.53
N ASN A 65 10.90 -0.03 2.71
CA ASN A 65 11.04 -1.43 3.12
C ASN A 65 9.87 -2.02 3.93
N VAL A 66 8.71 -1.35 3.95
CA VAL A 66 7.50 -1.86 4.60
C VAL A 66 6.99 -3.10 3.87
N THR A 67 6.59 -4.11 4.64
CA THR A 67 5.93 -5.31 4.11
C THR A 67 4.46 -5.28 4.53
N ILE A 68 3.58 -5.28 3.53
CA ILE A 68 2.14 -5.44 3.68
C ILE A 68 1.76 -6.84 3.22
N GLY A 69 1.12 -7.59 4.10
CA GLY A 69 0.62 -8.93 3.85
C GLY A 69 -0.57 -8.99 2.91
N ASP A 70 -1.01 -10.20 2.62
CA ASP A 70 -2.17 -10.50 1.81
C ASP A 70 -3.48 -10.07 2.51
N ASN A 71 -4.48 -9.69 1.72
CA ASN A 71 -5.83 -9.32 2.18
C ASN A 71 -5.88 -8.13 3.18
N VAL A 72 -4.86 -7.28 3.17
CA VAL A 72 -4.81 -6.08 4.03
C VAL A 72 -5.61 -4.92 3.44
N THR A 73 -6.26 -4.14 4.30
CA THR A 73 -6.84 -2.85 3.92
C THR A 73 -6.16 -1.73 4.69
N ILE A 74 -5.56 -0.81 3.95
CA ILE A 74 -4.97 0.44 4.44
C ILE A 74 -5.97 1.56 4.14
N GLU A 75 -6.44 2.25 5.17
CA GLU A 75 -7.46 3.28 5.02
C GLU A 75 -6.90 4.59 4.39
N THR A 76 -7.81 5.42 3.88
CA THR A 76 -7.48 6.73 3.31
C THR A 76 -6.69 7.59 4.29
N GLY A 77 -5.57 8.16 3.83
CA GLY A 77 -4.69 9.00 4.64
C GLY A 77 -3.83 8.27 5.67
N ALA A 78 -3.90 6.93 5.74
CA ALA A 78 -3.06 6.16 6.64
C ALA A 78 -1.56 6.24 6.24
N ARG A 79 -0.68 6.23 7.25
CA ARG A 79 0.79 6.30 7.12
C ARG A 79 1.49 5.11 7.76
N ILE A 80 1.89 4.13 6.97
CA ILE A 80 2.66 2.99 7.47
C ILE A 80 4.14 3.36 7.40
N ASP A 81 4.73 3.75 8.53
CA ASP A 81 6.13 4.19 8.61
C ASP A 81 7.12 3.01 8.65
N HIS A 82 8.43 3.34 8.56
CA HIS A 82 9.54 2.40 8.51
C HIS A 82 9.47 1.36 9.65
N SER A 83 9.67 0.09 9.29
CA SER A 83 9.71 -1.07 10.20
C SER A 83 8.35 -1.58 10.71
N VAL A 84 7.23 -1.16 10.11
CA VAL A 84 5.93 -1.79 10.36
C VAL A 84 5.73 -2.97 9.41
N GLU A 85 5.61 -4.17 9.98
CA GLU A 85 5.11 -5.34 9.25
C GLU A 85 3.59 -5.39 9.40
N ALA A 86 2.89 -5.12 8.30
CA ALA A 86 1.45 -5.29 8.26
C ALA A 86 1.12 -6.75 7.96
N ILE A 87 0.79 -7.53 8.99
CA ILE A 87 0.55 -8.97 8.86
C ILE A 87 -0.77 -9.24 8.11
N ASP A 88 -0.83 -10.38 7.42
CA ASP A 88 -2.02 -10.86 6.70
C ASP A 88 -3.31 -10.75 7.53
N ASN A 89 -4.42 -10.44 6.85
CA ASN A 89 -5.77 -10.35 7.44
C ASN A 89 -5.96 -9.25 8.50
N VAL A 90 -5.19 -8.17 8.42
CA VAL A 90 -5.32 -7.01 9.31
C VAL A 90 -5.84 -5.78 8.56
N ARG A 91 -6.74 -5.02 9.19
CA ARG A 91 -7.10 -3.65 8.75
C ARG A 91 -6.31 -2.63 9.57
N TYR A 92 -5.51 -1.80 8.91
CA TYR A 92 -4.76 -0.73 9.54
C TYR A 92 -5.53 0.60 9.39
N ARG A 93 -5.97 1.17 10.52
CA ARG A 93 -6.49 2.54 10.62
C ARG A 93 -5.55 3.36 11.49
N ILE A 94 -5.01 4.44 10.95
CA ILE A 94 -4.18 5.38 11.72
C ILE A 94 -5.05 6.55 12.14
N ASN A 95 -5.21 6.71 13.46
CA ASN A 95 -5.82 7.88 14.08
C ASN A 95 -4.71 8.92 14.38
N PRO A 96 -4.97 10.24 14.42
CA PRO A 96 -3.95 11.27 14.68
C PRO A 96 -3.20 11.16 16.02
N ILE A 97 -3.57 10.20 16.87
CA ILE A 97 -3.11 10.00 18.25
C ILE A 97 -2.24 8.74 18.44
N GLY A 98 -1.78 8.09 17.36
CA GLY A 98 -0.62 7.18 17.44
C GLY A 98 -0.85 5.84 18.16
N TRP A 99 -1.88 5.07 17.79
CA TRP A 99 -2.01 3.66 18.22
C TRP A 99 -2.54 2.77 17.10
N PHE A 100 -1.96 1.57 16.98
CA PHE A 100 -2.39 0.49 16.09
C PHE A 100 -3.58 -0.24 16.72
N ARG A 101 -4.71 -0.37 16.00
CA ARG A 101 -5.77 -1.31 16.37
C ARG A 101 -5.95 -2.34 15.25
N ILE A 102 -5.36 -3.51 15.46
CA ILE A 102 -5.48 -4.70 14.61
C ILE A 102 -6.90 -5.25 14.77
N TRP A 103 -7.69 -5.29 13.71
CA TRP A 103 -8.92 -6.06 13.66
C TRP A 103 -8.64 -7.38 12.95
N ARG A 104 -8.71 -8.51 13.68
CA ARG A 104 -8.88 -9.82 13.05
C ARG A 104 -10.37 -10.00 12.76
N ARG A 105 -10.72 -10.41 11.54
CA ARG A 105 -12.04 -10.99 11.29
C ARG A 105 -12.05 -12.36 11.98
N ALA A 106 -12.99 -12.54 12.91
CA ALA A 106 -13.46 -13.86 13.30
C ALA A 106 -14.21 -14.50 12.12
#